data_AF-A0A356QQF4-F1
#
_entry.id   AF-A0A356QQF4-F1
#
_cell.length_a   1.000
_cell.length_b   1.000
_cell.length_c   1.000
_cell.angle_alpha   90.00
_cell.angle_beta   90.00
_cell.angle_gamma   90.00
#
_symmetry.space_group_name_H-M   'P 1'
#
loop_
_entity.id
_entity.type
_entity.pdbx_description
1 polymer ?
#
loop_
_entity_poly.entity_id
_entity_poly.type
_entity_poly.pdbx_seq_one_letter_code
_entity_poly.pdbx_strand_id
1 'polypeptide(L)'
;MEHRLGRTVRVFLVVLATAGLYRLAVVPWVEPRYRETVRVEELTPEQAAAIRARADRRLEAVRELFPPGAWEHEEPIVMESRGMRLLFKQYHSLPDGRVNLVPCTVIVLPDGQRRANSEKGRTILLRAPQGAVLEFDEPLDLRAGRLARLVGGSLRGQVTIRGTQSSVGANDDIELVTRDLELDEFEIHTNEKVDFRFGRSVGKGQGLVATLLPSQAGGGHGPNIGGIDTIRLEREVELRLEGLATGVVPGSSDLMSQSETEEQPVLVKCDGGLTANLSANVITLEDAVDVRRGAPEHGGDHLSCDVLAIVLGEAEQQMEEDPSSGLEVVEIQASGSPVWVQSPSAGLEVRADRLGYELQTGRILLDGEDPVSIHATGVELEAKSVDYTPGQDNTIGSLMAIGPGWLRAMDEKQLAIESRWQKWLRIRPDETGHVASISGQAEVSVDLQGKLTGAEMHFWFEQTPTQPTVRSTTNSLPKVASLNPLRMLVRGVVEVDVPEVA
;
A
#
# COMPACT_ATOMS: atom_id res chain seq x y z
N MET A 1 -45.00 74.51 3.39
CA MET A 1 -44.60 73.10 3.14
C MET A 1 -45.85 72.34 2.73
N GLU A 2 -45.71 71.16 2.11
CA GLU A 2 -46.81 70.28 1.64
C GLU A 2 -47.40 70.72 0.29
N HIS A 3 -47.00 70.15 -0.85
CA HIS A 3 -47.57 68.91 -1.40
C HIS A 3 -46.53 68.04 -2.13
N ARG A 4 -45.31 67.89 -1.61
CA ARG A 4 -44.34 66.93 -2.19
C ARG A 4 -44.70 65.47 -1.86
N LEU A 5 -45.26 65.19 -0.69
CA LEU A 5 -45.65 63.83 -0.27
C LEU A 5 -46.75 63.23 -1.17
N GLY A 6 -47.76 64.01 -1.53
CA GLY A 6 -48.90 63.53 -2.34
C GLY A 6 -48.52 63.15 -3.78
N ARG A 7 -47.46 63.75 -4.33
CA ARG A 7 -46.98 63.44 -5.69
C ARG A 7 -46.15 62.17 -5.69
N THR A 8 -45.31 61.96 -4.68
CA THR A 8 -44.53 60.73 -4.52
C THR A 8 -45.43 59.52 -4.24
N VAL A 9 -46.45 59.67 -3.39
CA VAL A 9 -47.41 58.58 -3.11
C VAL A 9 -48.23 58.22 -4.35
N ARG A 10 -48.63 59.20 -5.18
CA ARG A 10 -49.33 58.91 -6.44
C ARG A 10 -48.45 58.19 -7.45
N VAL A 11 -47.19 58.59 -7.60
CA VAL A 11 -46.25 57.88 -8.49
C VAL A 11 -46.00 56.47 -7.97
N PHE A 12 -45.84 56.29 -6.65
CA PHE A 12 -45.66 54.97 -6.05
C PHE A 12 -46.88 54.07 -6.28
N LEU A 13 -48.10 54.58 -6.08
CA LEU A 13 -49.34 53.83 -6.34
C LEU A 13 -49.51 53.49 -7.83
N VAL A 14 -49.12 54.37 -8.75
CA VAL A 14 -49.16 54.08 -10.18
C VAL A 14 -48.15 53.00 -10.54
N VAL A 15 -46.92 53.07 -10.03
CA VAL A 15 -45.89 52.04 -10.26
C VAL A 15 -46.33 50.71 -9.67
N LEU A 16 -46.90 50.69 -8.46
CA LEU A 16 -47.38 49.48 -7.80
C LEU A 16 -48.59 48.88 -8.53
N ALA A 17 -49.52 49.71 -9.01
CA ALA A 17 -50.63 49.27 -9.85
C ALA A 17 -50.13 48.71 -11.20
N THR A 18 -49.14 49.35 -11.82
CA THR A 18 -48.57 48.91 -13.10
C THR A 18 -47.78 47.61 -12.93
N ALA A 19 -47.02 47.46 -11.84
CA ALA A 19 -46.31 46.24 -11.47
C ALA A 19 -47.29 45.10 -11.11
N GLY A 20 -48.38 45.42 -10.41
CA GLY A 20 -49.47 44.47 -10.14
C GLY A 20 -50.17 44.01 -11.42
N LEU A 21 -50.43 44.92 -12.35
CA LEU A 21 -51.04 44.62 -13.64
C LEU A 21 -50.09 43.77 -14.52
N TYR A 22 -48.79 44.11 -14.54
CA TYR A 22 -47.76 43.32 -15.21
C TYR A 22 -47.67 41.89 -14.64
N ARG A 23 -47.71 41.75 -13.30
CA ARG A 23 -47.74 40.45 -12.63
C ARG A 23 -49.02 39.65 -12.88
N LEU A 24 -50.16 40.28 -13.12
CA LEU A 24 -51.41 39.57 -13.38
C LEU A 24 -51.68 39.28 -14.86
N ALA A 25 -51.18 40.11 -15.78
CA ALA A 25 -51.44 39.99 -17.20
C ALA A 25 -50.28 39.39 -18.00
N VAL A 26 -49.03 39.73 -17.66
CA VAL A 26 -47.85 39.35 -18.45
C VAL A 26 -47.17 38.10 -17.87
N VAL A 27 -47.03 38.01 -16.55
CA VAL A 27 -46.40 36.84 -15.89
C VAL A 27 -47.09 35.52 -16.24
N PRO A 28 -48.44 35.39 -16.31
CA PRO A 28 -49.07 34.13 -16.72
C PRO A 28 -48.81 33.72 -18.18
N TRP A 29 -48.29 34.63 -19.00
CA TRP A 29 -48.05 34.44 -20.43
C TRP A 29 -46.55 34.29 -20.77
N VAL A 30 -45.66 34.84 -19.93
CA VAL A 30 -44.20 34.82 -20.13
C VAL A 30 -43.49 33.83 -19.21
N GLU A 31 -43.96 33.62 -17.97
CA GLU A 31 -43.49 32.49 -17.16
C GLU A 31 -44.35 31.27 -17.52
N PRO A 32 -43.77 30.20 -18.09
CA PRO A 32 -44.48 28.93 -18.08
C PRO A 32 -44.80 28.64 -16.63
N ARG A 33 -46.09 28.58 -16.28
CA ARG A 33 -46.52 28.05 -14.99
C ARG A 33 -45.76 26.75 -14.80
N TYR A 34 -44.87 26.69 -13.81
CA TYR A 34 -44.35 25.43 -13.32
C TYR A 34 -45.54 24.72 -12.67
N ARG A 35 -46.39 24.14 -13.54
CA ARG A 35 -47.32 23.10 -13.16
C ARG A 35 -46.41 21.92 -12.90
N GLU A 36 -46.05 21.81 -11.64
CA GLU A 36 -45.80 20.56 -10.97
C GLU A 36 -47.05 19.70 -11.08
N THR A 37 -47.24 19.15 -12.27
CA THR A 37 -47.90 17.89 -12.51
C THR A 37 -46.95 17.20 -13.45
N VAL A 38 -45.92 16.56 -12.90
CA VAL A 38 -45.55 15.27 -13.46
C VAL A 38 -46.88 14.55 -13.55
N ARG A 39 -47.44 14.44 -14.77
CA ARG A 39 -48.46 13.43 -15.02
C ARG A 39 -47.72 12.15 -14.70
N VAL A 40 -47.90 11.66 -13.48
CA VAL A 40 -47.91 10.23 -13.23
C VAL A 40 -49.09 9.76 -14.06
N GLU A 41 -48.83 9.58 -15.35
CA GLU A 41 -49.63 8.71 -16.19
C GLU A 41 -49.63 7.41 -15.41
N GLU A 42 -50.77 7.11 -14.79
CA GLU A 42 -50.93 5.90 -14.01
C GLU A 42 -50.53 4.75 -14.92
N LEU A 43 -49.38 4.16 -14.62
CA LEU A 43 -48.84 3.03 -15.34
C LEU A 43 -49.97 2.01 -15.42
N THR A 44 -50.30 1.57 -16.64
CA THR A 44 -51.29 0.51 -16.76
C THR A 44 -50.80 -0.71 -15.97
N PRO A 45 -51.71 -1.52 -15.38
CA PRO A 45 -51.31 -2.69 -14.59
C PRO A 45 -50.32 -3.61 -15.33
N GLU A 46 -50.45 -3.69 -16.66
CA GLU A 46 -49.54 -4.43 -17.54
C GLU A 46 -48.16 -3.77 -17.66
N GLN A 47 -48.08 -2.44 -17.79
CA GLN A 47 -46.80 -1.72 -17.82
C GLN A 47 -46.08 -1.77 -16.48
N ALA A 48 -46.81 -1.65 -15.37
CA ALA A 48 -46.25 -1.81 -14.03
C ALA A 48 -45.72 -3.25 -13.82
N ALA A 49 -46.46 -4.27 -14.26
CA ALA A 49 -46.03 -5.67 -14.20
C ALA A 49 -44.79 -5.93 -15.07
N ALA A 50 -44.70 -5.35 -16.27
CA ALA A 50 -43.55 -5.50 -17.16
C ALA A 50 -42.28 -4.83 -16.59
N ILE A 51 -42.42 -3.66 -15.95
CA ILE A 51 -41.33 -2.96 -15.26
C ILE A 51 -40.84 -3.79 -14.06
N ARG A 52 -41.76 -4.34 -13.26
CA ARG A 52 -41.45 -5.24 -12.13
C ARG A 52 -40.72 -6.50 -12.59
N ALA A 53 -41.26 -7.22 -13.57
CA ALA A 53 -40.62 -8.42 -14.12
C ALA A 53 -39.22 -8.14 -14.71
N ARG A 54 -38.97 -6.92 -15.21
CA ARG A 54 -37.63 -6.50 -15.64
C ARG A 54 -36.72 -6.17 -14.46
N ALA A 55 -37.22 -5.57 -13.40
CA ALA A 55 -36.47 -5.31 -12.16
C ALA A 55 -36.11 -6.63 -11.44
N ASP A 56 -37.05 -7.58 -11.35
CA ASP A 56 -36.84 -8.90 -10.74
C ASP A 56 -35.72 -9.67 -11.43
N ARG A 57 -35.72 -9.70 -12.78
CA ARG A 57 -34.64 -10.34 -13.55
C ARG A 57 -33.28 -9.69 -13.33
N ARG A 58 -33.24 -8.37 -13.08
CA ARG A 58 -31.99 -7.63 -12.81
C ARG A 58 -31.48 -7.94 -11.41
N LEU A 59 -32.39 -7.96 -10.43
CA LEU A 59 -32.09 -8.30 -9.04
C LEU A 59 -31.59 -9.75 -8.88
N GLU A 60 -32.20 -10.70 -9.61
CA GLU A 60 -31.84 -12.12 -9.54
C GLU A 60 -30.34 -12.37 -9.79
N ALA A 61 -29.72 -11.60 -10.68
CA ALA A 61 -28.31 -11.75 -11.03
C ALA A 61 -27.30 -11.30 -9.94
N VAL A 62 -27.78 -10.64 -8.88
CA VAL A 62 -26.97 -10.15 -7.75
C VAL A 62 -27.53 -10.58 -6.39
N ARG A 63 -28.62 -11.36 -6.35
CA ARG A 63 -29.28 -11.77 -5.09
C ARG A 63 -28.37 -12.55 -4.15
N GLU A 64 -27.47 -13.36 -4.70
CA GLU A 64 -26.53 -14.18 -3.92
C GLU A 64 -25.49 -13.35 -3.16
N LEU A 65 -25.31 -12.06 -3.50
CA LEU A 65 -24.36 -11.18 -2.80
C LEU A 65 -24.87 -10.73 -1.42
N PHE A 66 -26.15 -10.91 -1.14
CA PHE A 66 -26.80 -10.39 0.06
C PHE A 66 -27.08 -11.50 1.07
N PRO A 67 -26.92 -11.23 2.38
CA PRO A 67 -27.27 -12.20 3.40
C PRO A 67 -28.79 -12.45 3.43
N PRO A 68 -29.24 -13.65 3.85
CA PRO A 68 -30.67 -13.93 4.00
C PRO A 68 -31.36 -12.88 4.88
N GLY A 69 -32.51 -12.39 4.42
CA GLY A 69 -33.29 -11.36 5.13
C GLY A 69 -32.77 -9.93 4.98
N ALA A 70 -31.77 -9.69 4.12
CA ALA A 70 -31.36 -8.33 3.79
C ALA A 70 -32.47 -7.56 3.05
N TRP A 71 -32.53 -6.25 3.27
CA TRP A 71 -33.56 -5.38 2.68
C TRP A 71 -33.52 -5.37 1.15
N GLU A 72 -32.36 -5.67 0.56
CA GLU A 72 -32.14 -5.79 -0.88
C GLU A 72 -32.97 -6.92 -1.51
N HIS A 73 -33.48 -7.88 -0.72
CA HIS A 73 -34.40 -8.90 -1.19
C HIS A 73 -35.87 -8.43 -1.23
N GLU A 74 -36.21 -7.36 -0.52
CA GLU A 74 -37.58 -6.87 -0.29
C GLU A 74 -38.01 -5.84 -1.37
N GLU A 75 -37.93 -6.23 -2.65
CA GLU A 75 -38.36 -5.43 -3.81
C GLU A 75 -37.74 -4.00 -3.87
N PRO A 76 -36.41 -3.87 -3.95
CA PRO A 76 -35.75 -2.57 -4.08
C PRO A 76 -36.04 -1.91 -5.44
N ILE A 77 -35.94 -0.58 -5.47
CA ILE A 77 -35.84 0.18 -6.72
C ILE A 77 -34.43 -0.06 -7.27
N VAL A 78 -34.35 -0.57 -8.51
CA VAL A 78 -33.08 -0.89 -9.17
C VAL A 78 -32.85 0.04 -10.35
N MET A 79 -31.74 0.78 -10.28
CA MET A 79 -31.20 1.57 -11.38
C MET A 79 -29.91 0.96 -11.89
N GLU A 80 -29.69 1.02 -13.20
CA GLU A 80 -28.49 0.46 -13.82
C GLU A 80 -27.79 1.46 -14.73
N SER A 81 -26.47 1.36 -14.76
CA SER A 81 -25.60 1.90 -15.81
C SER A 81 -24.65 0.81 -16.32
N ARG A 82 -23.81 1.11 -17.30
CA ARG A 82 -22.76 0.18 -17.77
C ARG A 82 -21.84 -0.16 -16.59
N GLY A 83 -21.85 -1.44 -16.17
CA GLY A 83 -20.99 -1.96 -15.10
C GLY A 83 -21.43 -1.61 -13.68
N MET A 84 -22.51 -0.86 -13.47
CA MET A 84 -22.94 -0.46 -12.12
C MET A 84 -24.45 -0.61 -11.90
N ARG A 85 -24.83 -1.02 -10.69
CA ARG A 85 -26.22 -1.08 -10.22
C ARG A 85 -26.37 -0.32 -8.91
N LEU A 86 -27.44 0.46 -8.83
CA LEU A 86 -27.82 1.22 -7.65
C LEU A 86 -29.17 0.73 -7.15
N LEU A 87 -29.21 0.29 -5.90
CA LEU A 87 -30.39 -0.22 -5.21
C LEU A 87 -30.76 0.75 -4.08
N PHE A 88 -32.05 1.06 -3.94
CA PHE A 88 -32.60 1.85 -2.83
C PHE A 88 -34.08 1.54 -2.60
N LYS A 89 -34.63 1.85 -1.41
CA LYS A 89 -36.09 1.69 -1.15
C LYS A 89 -36.88 2.97 -1.37
N GLN A 90 -36.35 4.08 -0.86
CA GLN A 90 -37.03 5.38 -0.88
C GLN A 90 -36.08 6.43 -1.45
N TYR A 91 -36.66 7.40 -2.16
CA TYR A 91 -35.93 8.55 -2.66
C TYR A 91 -36.72 9.84 -2.42
N HIS A 92 -36.00 10.92 -2.14
CA HIS A 92 -36.55 12.27 -2.00
C HIS A 92 -35.67 13.25 -2.76
N SER A 93 -36.24 13.97 -3.72
CA SER A 93 -35.53 15.04 -4.42
C SER A 93 -35.42 16.25 -3.51
N LEU A 94 -34.22 16.82 -3.41
CA LEU A 94 -33.91 18.01 -2.63
C LEU A 94 -34.06 19.28 -3.51
N PRO A 95 -34.30 20.46 -2.89
CA PRO A 95 -34.53 21.71 -3.64
C PRO A 95 -33.35 22.17 -4.52
N ASP A 96 -32.16 21.67 -4.24
CA ASP A 96 -30.90 21.97 -4.96
C ASP A 96 -30.62 21.00 -6.12
N GLY A 97 -31.53 20.06 -6.41
CA GLY A 97 -31.38 19.07 -7.47
C GLY A 97 -30.72 17.76 -7.02
N ARG A 98 -30.22 17.68 -5.78
CA ARG A 98 -29.68 16.43 -5.21
C ARG A 98 -30.80 15.45 -4.87
N VAL A 99 -30.46 14.16 -4.76
CA VAL A 99 -31.41 13.10 -4.43
C VAL A 99 -30.94 12.37 -3.18
N ASN A 100 -31.80 12.32 -2.16
CA ASN A 100 -31.58 11.53 -0.97
C ASN A 100 -32.18 10.12 -1.14
N LEU A 101 -31.37 9.08 -1.03
CA LEU A 101 -31.70 7.68 -1.21
C LEU A 101 -31.55 6.93 0.11
N VAL A 102 -32.58 6.22 0.58
CA VAL A 102 -32.53 5.51 1.87
C VAL A 102 -33.23 4.16 1.79
N PRO A 103 -32.59 3.06 2.24
CA PRO A 103 -31.13 2.83 2.28
C PRO A 103 -30.52 2.84 0.87
N CYS A 104 -29.18 2.80 0.77
CA CYS A 104 -28.47 2.82 -0.51
C CYS A 104 -27.46 1.66 -0.61
N THR A 105 -27.46 0.95 -1.73
CA THR A 105 -26.47 -0.08 -2.06
C THR A 105 -25.99 0.10 -3.50
N VAL A 106 -24.67 0.15 -3.70
CA VAL A 106 -24.02 0.25 -5.02
C VAL A 106 -23.29 -1.07 -5.30
N ILE A 107 -23.47 -1.57 -6.52
CA ILE A 107 -22.81 -2.79 -7.00
C ILE A 107 -22.03 -2.41 -8.25
N VAL A 108 -20.72 -2.61 -8.25
CA VAL A 108 -19.86 -2.49 -9.43
C VAL A 108 -19.52 -3.90 -9.89
N LEU A 109 -19.92 -4.20 -11.12
CA LEU A 109 -19.66 -5.46 -11.80
C LEU A 109 -18.43 -5.31 -12.71
N PRO A 110 -17.63 -6.36 -12.90
CA PRO A 110 -16.52 -6.33 -13.85
C PRO A 110 -17.00 -6.02 -15.28
N ASP A 111 -16.16 -5.31 -16.03
CA ASP A 111 -16.52 -4.73 -17.32
C ASP A 111 -17.15 -5.73 -18.29
N GLY A 112 -18.29 -5.34 -18.87
CA GLY A 112 -19.00 -6.12 -19.88
C GLY A 112 -19.92 -7.24 -19.34
N GLN A 113 -19.98 -7.45 -18.02
CA GLN A 113 -20.67 -8.58 -17.45
C GLN A 113 -22.00 -8.24 -16.74
N ARG A 114 -22.97 -9.15 -16.84
CA ARG A 114 -24.32 -9.00 -16.26
C ARG A 114 -24.54 -9.78 -14.95
N ARG A 115 -23.56 -10.55 -14.49
CA ARG A 115 -23.63 -11.41 -13.30
C ARG A 115 -22.48 -11.10 -12.36
N ALA A 116 -22.72 -11.30 -11.07
CA ALA A 116 -21.73 -11.08 -10.00
C ALA A 116 -20.63 -12.15 -9.94
N ASN A 117 -20.96 -13.38 -10.32
CA ASN A 117 -20.02 -14.52 -10.31
C ASN A 117 -19.38 -14.67 -11.69
N SER A 118 -18.18 -14.12 -11.82
CA SER A 118 -17.32 -14.25 -12.98
C SER A 118 -16.06 -15.00 -12.61
N GLU A 119 -15.55 -15.81 -13.52
CA GLU A 119 -14.24 -16.46 -13.36
C GLU A 119 -13.09 -15.45 -13.37
N LYS A 120 -13.30 -14.24 -13.91
CA LYS A 120 -12.33 -13.15 -13.94
C LYS A 120 -12.96 -11.80 -13.60
N GLY A 121 -12.32 -11.07 -12.70
CA GLY A 121 -12.68 -9.72 -12.31
C GLY A 121 -13.40 -9.66 -10.96
N ARG A 122 -13.26 -8.51 -10.28
CA ARG A 122 -13.79 -8.28 -8.94
C ARG A 122 -15.17 -7.62 -9.00
N THR A 123 -16.14 -8.18 -8.30
CA THR A 123 -17.40 -7.49 -7.99
C THR A 123 -17.22 -6.70 -6.70
N ILE A 124 -17.52 -5.40 -6.74
CA ILE A 124 -17.51 -4.51 -5.57
C ILE A 124 -18.93 -4.23 -5.12
N LEU A 125 -19.18 -4.36 -3.82
CA LEU A 125 -20.44 -4.08 -3.16
C LEU A 125 -20.22 -3.00 -2.10
N LEU A 126 -20.85 -1.84 -2.26
CA LEU A 126 -20.89 -0.78 -1.27
C LEU A 126 -22.28 -0.71 -0.66
N ARG A 127 -22.37 -0.74 0.68
CA ARG A 127 -23.63 -0.64 1.42
C ARG A 127 -23.60 0.57 2.36
N ALA A 128 -24.61 1.42 2.26
CA ALA A 128 -24.85 2.56 3.13
C ALA A 128 -26.28 2.48 3.70
N PRO A 129 -26.49 1.79 4.85
CA PRO A 129 -27.81 1.58 5.43
C PRO A 129 -28.56 2.87 5.80
N GLN A 130 -27.83 3.92 6.18
CA GLN A 130 -28.39 5.23 6.51
C GLN A 130 -28.67 6.09 5.26
N GLY A 131 -28.26 5.62 4.08
CA GLY A 131 -28.56 6.25 2.80
C GLY A 131 -27.45 7.12 2.23
N ALA A 132 -27.77 7.74 1.10
CA ALA A 132 -26.87 8.52 0.27
C ALA A 132 -27.55 9.80 -0.22
N VAL A 133 -26.81 10.91 -0.28
CA VAL A 133 -27.21 12.12 -1.00
C VAL A 133 -26.36 12.21 -2.25
N LEU A 134 -26.97 11.97 -3.41
CA LEU A 134 -26.27 11.92 -4.70
C LEU A 134 -26.61 13.14 -5.56
N GLU A 135 -25.63 13.59 -6.33
CA GLU A 135 -25.75 14.67 -7.31
C GLU A 135 -25.51 14.13 -8.73
N PHE A 136 -26.45 14.42 -9.62
CA PHE A 136 -26.43 13.96 -11.00
C PHE A 136 -26.45 15.16 -11.96
N ASP A 137 -25.89 14.99 -13.15
CA ASP A 137 -25.89 16.01 -14.21
C ASP A 137 -27.30 16.25 -14.82
N GLU A 138 -28.15 15.23 -14.78
CA GLU A 138 -29.54 15.27 -15.25
C GLU A 138 -30.52 14.77 -14.17
N PRO A 139 -31.78 15.27 -14.14
CA PRO A 139 -32.81 14.75 -13.25
C PRO A 139 -33.05 13.24 -13.43
N LEU A 140 -33.28 12.54 -12.32
CA LEU A 140 -33.45 11.09 -12.28
C LEU A 140 -34.74 10.64 -12.99
N ASP A 141 -34.64 9.92 -14.11
CA ASP A 141 -35.80 9.30 -14.77
C ASP A 141 -35.98 7.83 -14.36
N LEU A 142 -36.87 7.61 -13.38
CA LEU A 142 -37.23 6.28 -12.88
C LEU A 142 -37.97 5.41 -13.91
N ARG A 143 -38.62 6.00 -14.92
CA ARG A 143 -39.32 5.23 -15.97
C ARG A 143 -38.34 4.58 -16.93
N ALA A 144 -37.24 5.28 -17.22
CA ALA A 144 -36.16 4.76 -18.07
C ALA A 144 -35.30 3.72 -17.35
N GLY A 145 -35.23 3.75 -16.01
CA GLY A 145 -34.40 2.84 -15.20
C GLY A 145 -32.90 3.00 -15.46
N ARG A 146 -32.48 4.15 -16.01
CA ARG A 146 -31.11 4.48 -16.41
C ARG A 146 -30.52 5.47 -15.42
N LEU A 147 -29.29 5.24 -14.99
CA LEU A 147 -28.56 6.20 -14.15
C LEU A 147 -27.98 7.35 -15.00
N ALA A 148 -28.25 8.59 -14.59
CA ALA A 148 -27.56 9.78 -15.11
C ALA A 148 -26.07 9.78 -14.69
N ARG A 149 -25.25 10.70 -15.18
CA ARG A 149 -23.84 10.77 -14.77
C ARG A 149 -23.78 11.27 -13.33
N LEU A 150 -23.08 10.53 -12.48
CA LEU A 150 -22.84 10.94 -11.10
C LEU A 150 -21.76 12.02 -11.10
N VAL A 151 -22.06 13.18 -10.50
CA VAL A 151 -21.13 14.32 -10.38
C VAL A 151 -20.44 14.29 -9.02
N GLY A 152 -21.20 13.94 -7.98
CA GLY A 152 -20.69 13.81 -6.62
C GLY A 152 -21.74 13.23 -5.69
N GLY A 153 -21.41 13.11 -4.42
CA GLY A 153 -22.35 12.67 -3.41
C GLY A 153 -21.73 12.42 -2.05
N SER A 154 -22.59 12.17 -1.07
CA SER A 154 -22.16 11.75 0.27
C SER A 154 -22.96 10.54 0.74
N LEU A 155 -22.28 9.64 1.44
CA LEU A 155 -22.81 8.46 2.09
C LEU A 155 -22.71 8.69 3.58
N ARG A 156 -23.83 8.89 4.25
CA ARG A 156 -23.84 9.22 5.69
C ARG A 156 -23.86 7.95 6.53
N GLY A 157 -23.29 8.04 7.72
CA GLY A 157 -23.23 6.92 8.66
C GLY A 157 -22.29 5.83 8.18
N GLN A 158 -22.50 4.60 8.66
CA GLN A 158 -21.60 3.49 8.39
C GLN A 158 -21.68 3.06 6.92
N VAL A 159 -20.53 2.94 6.29
CA VAL A 159 -20.36 2.41 4.94
C VAL A 159 -19.52 1.16 5.00
N THR A 160 -19.98 0.11 4.31
CA THR A 160 -19.23 -1.13 4.15
C THR A 160 -19.01 -1.40 2.68
N ILE A 161 -17.75 -1.51 2.28
CA ILE A 161 -17.31 -1.87 0.93
C ILE A 161 -16.76 -3.28 0.99
N ARG A 162 -17.23 -4.16 0.11
CA ARG A 162 -16.75 -5.54 -0.02
C ARG A 162 -16.39 -5.83 -1.47
N GLY A 163 -15.27 -6.47 -1.69
CA GLY A 163 -14.82 -6.94 -2.99
C GLY A 163 -14.63 -8.44 -2.99
N THR A 164 -15.13 -9.14 -4.01
CA THR A 164 -14.81 -10.56 -4.20
C THR A 164 -13.33 -10.74 -4.53
N GLN A 165 -12.85 -12.00 -4.49
CA GLN A 165 -11.55 -12.32 -5.06
C GLN A 165 -11.51 -11.95 -6.55
N SER A 166 -10.34 -11.54 -7.06
CA SER A 166 -10.15 -11.17 -8.47
C SER A 166 -10.24 -12.37 -9.40
N SER A 167 -9.81 -13.54 -8.91
CA SER A 167 -10.01 -14.87 -9.48
C SER A 167 -10.18 -15.89 -8.36
N VAL A 168 -10.75 -17.06 -8.67
CA VAL A 168 -10.92 -18.15 -7.70
C VAL A 168 -9.55 -18.52 -7.11
N GLY A 169 -9.42 -18.46 -5.78
CA GLY A 169 -8.19 -18.85 -5.09
C GLY A 169 -7.13 -17.74 -4.97
N ALA A 170 -7.37 -16.55 -5.51
CA ALA A 170 -6.42 -15.43 -5.44
C ALA A 170 -6.17 -14.92 -4.01
N ASN A 171 -7.08 -15.22 -3.06
CA ASN A 171 -7.00 -14.78 -1.66
C ASN A 171 -6.80 -13.26 -1.50
N ASP A 172 -7.39 -12.47 -2.39
CA ASP A 172 -7.26 -11.02 -2.47
C ASP A 172 -8.61 -10.30 -2.33
N ASP A 173 -9.59 -10.93 -1.66
CA ASP A 173 -10.88 -10.31 -1.40
C ASP A 173 -10.75 -9.11 -0.44
N ILE A 174 -11.65 -8.15 -0.58
CA ILE A 174 -11.55 -6.86 0.10
C ILE A 174 -12.74 -6.68 1.04
N GLU A 175 -12.49 -6.15 2.23
CA GLU A 175 -13.51 -5.57 3.08
C GLU A 175 -13.00 -4.26 3.65
N LEU A 176 -13.81 -3.21 3.60
CA LEU A 176 -13.52 -1.91 4.18
C LEU A 176 -14.76 -1.41 4.91
N VAL A 177 -14.59 -0.99 6.15
CA VAL A 177 -15.62 -0.42 7.00
C VAL A 177 -15.16 0.97 7.41
N THR A 178 -15.99 1.95 7.10
CA THR A 178 -15.76 3.34 7.48
C THR A 178 -17.11 4.04 7.62
N ARG A 179 -17.12 5.37 7.63
CA ARG A 179 -18.32 6.16 7.73
C ARG A 179 -18.15 7.52 7.07
N ASP A 180 -19.29 8.12 6.75
CA ASP A 180 -19.37 9.52 6.28
C ASP A 180 -18.42 9.76 5.08
N LEU A 181 -18.61 8.98 4.01
CA LEU A 181 -17.82 9.07 2.77
C LEU A 181 -18.37 10.16 1.86
N GLU A 182 -17.48 10.94 1.28
CA GLU A 182 -17.79 11.95 0.27
C GLU A 182 -17.11 11.58 -1.05
N LEU A 183 -17.80 11.86 -2.15
CA LEU A 183 -17.31 11.73 -3.51
C LEU A 183 -17.38 13.11 -4.16
N ASP A 184 -16.23 13.63 -4.56
CA ASP A 184 -16.11 14.85 -5.35
C ASP A 184 -15.35 14.54 -6.64
N GLU A 185 -16.08 14.53 -7.75
CA GLU A 185 -15.56 14.22 -9.08
C GLU A 185 -14.81 12.87 -9.18
N PHE A 186 -13.49 12.89 -9.01
CA PHE A 186 -12.60 11.72 -9.06
C PHE A 186 -11.90 11.45 -7.72
N GLU A 187 -12.37 12.04 -6.63
CA GLU A 187 -11.81 11.83 -5.31
C GLU A 187 -12.88 11.29 -4.36
N ILE A 188 -12.57 10.20 -3.66
CA ILE A 188 -13.37 9.71 -2.54
C ILE A 188 -12.62 10.03 -1.27
N HIS A 189 -13.27 10.68 -0.30
CA HIS A 189 -12.62 10.97 0.97
C HIS A 189 -13.52 10.78 2.19
N THR A 190 -12.91 10.56 3.34
CA THR A 190 -13.51 10.64 4.68
C THR A 190 -12.42 10.99 5.69
N ASN A 191 -12.77 11.69 6.77
CA ASN A 191 -11.86 11.98 7.89
C ASN A 191 -11.97 10.96 9.03
N GLU A 192 -12.84 9.96 8.85
CA GLU A 192 -13.24 9.03 9.88
C GLU A 192 -12.29 7.82 9.94
N LYS A 193 -12.51 6.96 10.94
CA LYS A 193 -11.74 5.72 11.06
C LYS A 193 -12.08 4.77 9.93
N VAL A 194 -11.06 4.03 9.50
CA VAL A 194 -11.11 3.09 8.40
C VAL A 194 -10.53 1.77 8.90
N ASP A 195 -11.34 0.73 8.93
CA ASP A 195 -10.91 -0.64 9.17
C ASP A 195 -10.99 -1.39 7.84
N PHE A 196 -9.96 -2.13 7.48
CA PHE A 196 -9.94 -2.87 6.22
C PHE A 196 -9.28 -4.24 6.34
N ARG A 197 -9.61 -5.10 5.39
CA ARG A 197 -9.05 -6.42 5.18
C ARG A 197 -8.81 -6.61 3.70
N PHE A 198 -7.63 -7.13 3.38
CA PHE A 198 -7.24 -7.52 2.04
C PHE A 198 -6.70 -8.95 2.12
N GLY A 199 -7.50 -9.91 1.66
CA GLY A 199 -7.21 -11.33 1.82
C GLY A 199 -7.11 -11.71 3.30
N ARG A 200 -5.92 -12.19 3.69
CA ARG A 200 -5.55 -12.54 5.06
C ARG A 200 -5.00 -11.36 5.86
N SER A 201 -4.61 -10.28 5.20
CA SER A 201 -4.04 -9.10 5.86
C SER A 201 -5.15 -8.17 6.35
N VAL A 202 -4.97 -7.57 7.52
CA VAL A 202 -5.90 -6.59 8.10
C VAL A 202 -5.16 -5.31 8.42
N GLY A 203 -5.88 -4.19 8.35
CA GLY A 203 -5.33 -2.90 8.71
C GLY A 203 -6.38 -1.94 9.20
N LYS A 204 -5.92 -0.87 9.82
CA LYS A 204 -6.74 0.24 10.26
C LYS A 204 -5.97 1.56 10.09
N GLY A 205 -6.71 2.65 9.98
CA GLY A 205 -6.17 4.00 9.93
C GLY A 205 -7.25 5.03 10.18
N GLN A 206 -6.87 6.30 10.10
CA GLN A 206 -7.80 7.42 10.15
C GLN A 206 -7.59 8.33 8.95
N GLY A 207 -8.71 8.75 8.36
CA GLY A 207 -8.72 9.49 7.11
C GLY A 207 -8.47 8.54 5.94
N LEU A 208 -9.26 8.68 4.88
CA LEU A 208 -9.07 7.98 3.61
C LEU A 208 -9.22 9.01 2.50
N VAL A 209 -8.30 8.98 1.55
CA VAL A 209 -8.42 9.66 0.26
C VAL A 209 -8.09 8.66 -0.82
N ALA A 210 -9.01 8.44 -1.75
CA ALA A 210 -8.78 7.60 -2.93
C ALA A 210 -8.95 8.45 -4.19
N THR A 211 -7.89 8.53 -4.99
CA THR A 211 -7.91 9.23 -6.27
C THR A 211 -8.25 8.22 -7.37
N LEU A 212 -9.24 8.57 -8.19
CA LEU A 212 -9.81 7.72 -9.22
C LEU A 212 -9.30 8.14 -10.59
N LEU A 213 -9.11 7.16 -11.46
CA LEU A 213 -8.79 7.40 -12.86
C LEU A 213 -10.08 7.58 -13.66
N PRO A 214 -10.13 8.51 -14.62
CA PRO A 214 -11.26 8.62 -15.53
C PRO A 214 -11.32 7.40 -16.48
N SER A 215 -12.53 6.93 -16.81
CA SER A 215 -12.68 5.87 -17.80
C SER A 215 -12.35 6.38 -19.21
N GLN A 216 -11.56 5.60 -19.96
CA GLN A 216 -11.23 5.87 -21.35
C GLN A 216 -12.41 5.61 -22.30
N ALA A 217 -13.40 4.82 -21.85
CA ALA A 217 -14.63 4.57 -22.57
C ALA A 217 -15.66 5.67 -22.23
N GLY A 218 -15.59 6.82 -22.90
CA GLY A 218 -16.46 7.98 -22.69
C GLY A 218 -17.96 7.69 -22.84
N GLY A 219 -18.58 7.11 -21.82
CA GLY A 219 -20.01 6.86 -21.71
C GLY A 219 -20.68 7.95 -20.89
N GLY A 220 -21.69 8.63 -21.45
CA GLY A 220 -22.40 9.71 -20.76
C GLY A 220 -23.35 9.27 -19.62
N HIS A 221 -23.27 8.04 -19.11
CA HIS A 221 -24.20 7.50 -18.11
C HIS A 221 -23.45 6.74 -17.01
N GLY A 222 -23.72 7.03 -15.73
CA GLY A 222 -22.97 6.49 -14.58
C GLY A 222 -21.67 7.24 -14.25
N PRO A 223 -20.98 6.89 -13.14
CA PRO A 223 -19.71 7.51 -12.77
C PRO A 223 -18.61 7.15 -13.78
N ASN A 224 -17.79 8.13 -14.14
CA ASN A 224 -16.75 7.99 -15.17
C ASN A 224 -15.44 7.40 -14.60
N ILE A 225 -15.50 6.30 -13.86
CA ILE A 225 -14.33 5.74 -13.15
C ILE A 225 -13.75 4.58 -13.95
N GLY A 226 -12.49 4.70 -14.36
CA GLY A 226 -11.72 3.67 -15.07
C GLY A 226 -10.80 2.84 -14.18
N GLY A 227 -10.57 3.27 -12.94
CA GLY A 227 -9.70 2.60 -11.98
C GLY A 227 -9.40 3.46 -10.76
N ILE A 228 -8.52 2.98 -9.91
CA ILE A 228 -7.98 3.72 -8.76
C ILE A 228 -6.52 4.01 -9.07
N ASP A 229 -6.10 5.26 -8.91
CA ASP A 229 -4.70 5.67 -9.05
C ASP A 229 -3.97 5.52 -7.71
N THR A 230 -4.52 6.13 -6.67
CA THR A 230 -3.92 6.15 -5.34
C THR A 230 -4.95 5.90 -4.25
N ILE A 231 -4.51 5.25 -3.18
CA ILE A 231 -5.25 5.10 -1.92
C ILE A 231 -4.35 5.59 -0.80
N ARG A 232 -4.81 6.58 -0.05
CA ARG A 232 -4.08 7.15 1.09
C ARG A 232 -4.88 7.01 2.37
N LEU A 233 -4.26 6.45 3.41
CA LEU A 233 -4.67 6.64 4.79
C LEU A 233 -3.85 7.78 5.38
N GLU A 234 -4.47 8.70 6.10
CA GLU A 234 -3.79 9.93 6.50
C GLU A 234 -2.89 9.78 7.73
N ARG A 235 -3.32 8.99 8.72
CA ARG A 235 -2.66 8.87 10.03
C ARG A 235 -3.09 7.63 10.80
N GLU A 236 -2.40 7.35 11.91
CA GLU A 236 -2.71 6.27 12.86
C GLU A 236 -2.80 4.89 12.18
N VAL A 237 -1.88 4.61 11.27
CA VAL A 237 -1.92 3.37 10.48
C VAL A 237 -1.36 2.21 11.29
N GLU A 238 -2.13 1.13 11.37
CA GLU A 238 -1.65 -0.16 11.87
C GLU A 238 -2.04 -1.27 10.91
N LEU A 239 -1.08 -2.11 10.52
CA LEU A 239 -1.26 -3.24 9.63
C LEU A 239 -0.81 -4.52 10.32
N ARG A 240 -1.52 -5.60 10.04
CA ARG A 240 -1.10 -6.97 10.29
C ARG A 240 -1.12 -7.70 8.95
N LEU A 241 0.08 -7.94 8.42
CA LEU A 241 0.30 -8.58 7.15
C LEU A 241 0.51 -10.09 7.35
N GLU A 242 -0.17 -10.88 6.53
CA GLU A 242 -0.09 -12.35 6.51
C GLU A 242 0.18 -12.85 5.09
N GLY A 243 0.83 -14.01 4.96
CA GLY A 243 1.14 -14.61 3.65
C GLY A 243 2.36 -14.00 2.94
N LEU A 244 3.13 -13.15 3.61
CA LEU A 244 4.46 -12.74 3.15
C LEU A 244 5.45 -13.88 3.43
N ALA A 245 5.51 -14.85 2.51
CA ALA A 245 6.43 -15.99 2.61
C ALA A 245 7.91 -15.52 2.61
N THR A 246 8.21 -14.43 1.91
CA THR A 246 9.52 -13.78 1.87
C THR A 246 9.53 -12.55 2.79
N GLY A 247 10.44 -12.58 3.77
CA GLY A 247 10.46 -11.63 4.87
C GLY A 247 10.73 -10.19 4.45
N VAL A 248 10.01 -9.25 5.09
CA VAL A 248 10.17 -7.80 4.93
C VAL A 248 11.46 -7.28 5.58
N VAL A 249 12.14 -8.10 6.39
CA VAL A 249 13.35 -7.73 7.12
C VAL A 249 14.56 -8.52 6.58
N PRO A 250 15.70 -7.86 6.28
CA PRO A 250 16.93 -8.53 5.90
C PRO A 250 17.37 -9.51 7.00
N GLY A 251 17.67 -10.76 6.63
CA GLY A 251 18.04 -11.82 7.58
C GLY A 251 17.02 -12.94 7.74
N SER A 252 15.82 -12.78 7.18
CA SER A 252 14.68 -13.65 7.44
C SER A 252 14.25 -14.52 6.25
N SER A 253 15.25 -15.08 5.55
CA SER A 253 15.08 -15.97 4.40
C SER A 253 14.79 -17.42 4.84
N ASP A 254 13.68 -17.96 4.37
CA ASP A 254 13.31 -19.40 4.34
C ASP A 254 13.36 -20.19 5.66
N LEU A 255 12.32 -20.01 6.46
CA LEU A 255 11.68 -21.16 7.09
C LEU A 255 10.71 -21.80 6.08
N MET A 256 11.22 -22.56 5.11
CA MET A 256 10.43 -23.67 4.55
C MET A 256 10.34 -24.77 5.62
N SER A 257 9.55 -24.50 6.65
CA SER A 257 9.07 -25.50 7.58
C SER A 257 8.05 -26.35 6.83
N GLN A 258 8.37 -27.63 6.62
CA GLN A 258 7.39 -28.66 6.19
C GLN A 258 6.39 -29.00 7.31
N SER A 259 6.01 -27.99 8.08
CA SER A 259 5.04 -28.03 9.16
C SER A 259 4.12 -26.85 8.92
N GLU A 260 2.82 -27.08 8.75
CA GLU A 260 1.76 -26.06 8.77
C GLU A 260 1.68 -25.38 10.15
N THR A 261 2.77 -24.79 10.63
CA THR A 261 2.89 -24.22 11.97
C THR A 261 3.28 -22.76 11.84
N GLU A 262 2.23 -21.94 11.85
CA GLU A 262 2.20 -20.50 12.15
C GLU A 262 3.22 -19.63 11.39
N GLU A 263 2.87 -19.24 10.16
CA GLU A 263 3.44 -18.03 9.54
C GLU A 263 3.32 -16.87 10.54
N GLN A 264 4.46 -16.40 11.03
CA GLN A 264 4.47 -15.29 11.97
C GLN A 264 4.07 -14.00 11.24
N PRO A 265 2.99 -13.32 11.68
CA PRO A 265 2.49 -12.11 11.04
C PRO A 265 3.52 -10.98 11.14
N VAL A 266 3.55 -10.13 10.12
CA VAL A 266 4.30 -8.87 10.16
C VAL A 266 3.36 -7.78 10.63
N LEU A 267 3.72 -7.11 11.73
CA LEU A 267 3.01 -5.96 12.25
C LEU A 267 3.72 -4.69 11.79
N VAL A 268 2.97 -3.76 11.21
CA VAL A 268 3.49 -2.47 10.77
C VAL A 268 2.69 -1.37 11.43
N LYS A 269 3.35 -0.35 11.99
CA LYS A 269 2.71 0.84 12.55
C LYS A 269 3.42 2.09 12.07
N CYS A 270 2.69 3.16 11.84
CA CYS A 270 3.27 4.49 11.63
C CYS A 270 2.31 5.57 12.16
N ASP A 271 2.89 6.70 12.58
CA ASP A 271 2.12 7.83 13.09
C ASP A 271 1.50 8.64 11.93
N GLY A 272 2.20 8.66 10.79
CA GLY A 272 1.80 9.35 9.58
C GLY A 272 0.98 8.47 8.63
N GLY A 273 1.08 8.79 7.34
CA GLY A 273 0.22 8.23 6.32
C GLY A 273 0.74 6.93 5.72
N LEU A 274 -0.20 6.18 5.12
CA LEU A 274 0.10 5.12 4.17
C LEU A 274 -0.42 5.55 2.81
N THR A 275 0.40 5.49 1.77
CA THR A 275 -0.01 5.75 0.38
C THR A 275 0.30 4.54 -0.48
N ALA A 276 -0.73 3.90 -1.02
CA ALA A 276 -0.59 2.91 -2.08
C ALA A 276 -0.79 3.60 -3.42
N ASN A 277 0.30 3.72 -4.19
CA ASN A 277 0.27 4.21 -5.56
C ASN A 277 0.22 3.01 -6.52
N LEU A 278 -0.95 2.78 -7.08
CA LEU A 278 -1.22 1.61 -7.91
C LEU A 278 -0.69 1.76 -9.33
N SER A 279 -0.50 2.99 -9.81
CA SER A 279 0.11 3.24 -11.13
C SER A 279 1.63 3.10 -11.12
N ALA A 280 2.26 3.38 -9.98
CA ALA A 280 3.70 3.22 -9.76
C ALA A 280 4.09 1.88 -9.13
N ASN A 281 3.13 1.06 -8.69
CA ASN A 281 3.38 -0.18 -7.94
C ASN A 281 4.22 0.03 -6.67
N VAL A 282 3.95 1.10 -5.91
CA VAL A 282 4.69 1.41 -4.67
C VAL A 282 3.72 1.66 -3.53
N ILE A 283 4.03 1.09 -2.37
CA ILE A 283 3.36 1.41 -1.10
C ILE A 283 4.36 2.15 -0.21
N THR A 284 3.99 3.32 0.27
CA THR A 284 4.83 4.14 1.16
C THR A 284 4.15 4.33 2.51
N LEU A 285 4.89 4.16 3.60
CA LEU A 285 4.52 4.51 4.96
C LEU A 285 5.45 5.60 5.46
N GLU A 286 4.90 6.58 6.17
CA GLU A 286 5.60 7.80 6.58
C GLU A 286 5.38 8.09 8.07
N ASP A 287 6.35 8.79 8.66
CA ASP A 287 6.44 9.23 10.05
C ASP A 287 6.46 8.08 11.08
N ALA A 288 7.64 7.86 11.67
CA ALA A 288 7.88 6.90 12.75
C ALA A 288 7.36 5.48 12.44
N VAL A 289 7.84 4.92 11.34
CA VAL A 289 7.47 3.58 10.88
C VAL A 289 8.17 2.50 11.73
N ASP A 290 7.39 1.61 12.33
CA ASP A 290 7.82 0.48 13.14
C ASP A 290 7.30 -0.83 12.53
N VAL A 291 8.21 -1.71 12.11
CA VAL A 291 7.91 -3.02 11.54
C VAL A 291 8.40 -4.10 12.47
N ARG A 292 7.53 -5.04 12.86
CA ARG A 292 7.88 -6.17 13.73
C ARG A 292 7.44 -7.49 13.11
N ARG A 293 8.31 -8.48 13.12
CA ARG A 293 7.99 -9.86 12.73
C ARG A 293 8.16 -10.79 13.91
N GLY A 294 7.14 -11.59 14.20
CA GLY A 294 7.18 -12.59 15.26
C GLY A 294 6.54 -12.17 16.58
N ALA A 295 6.37 -13.15 17.47
CA ALA A 295 5.71 -12.93 18.75
C ALA A 295 6.59 -12.04 19.66
N PRO A 296 6.02 -11.00 20.31
CA PRO A 296 6.79 -10.06 21.13
C PRO A 296 7.54 -10.73 22.29
N GLU A 297 7.10 -11.92 22.74
CA GLU A 297 7.74 -12.66 23.84
C GLU A 297 9.09 -13.30 23.46
N HIS A 298 9.38 -13.49 22.17
CA HIS A 298 10.55 -14.26 21.70
C HIS A 298 11.64 -13.40 21.06
N GLY A 299 11.55 -12.06 21.15
CA GLY A 299 12.54 -11.17 20.54
C GLY A 299 12.52 -11.26 19.01
N GLY A 300 11.37 -10.88 18.43
CA GLY A 300 11.17 -10.85 16.98
C GLY A 300 12.06 -9.84 16.26
N ASP A 301 12.09 -9.94 14.94
CA ASP A 301 12.83 -8.99 14.11
C ASP A 301 12.12 -7.62 14.12
N HIS A 302 12.91 -6.55 14.12
CA HIS A 302 12.44 -5.17 14.24
C HIS A 302 13.15 -4.28 13.23
N LEU A 303 12.39 -3.45 12.52
CA LEU A 303 12.88 -2.34 11.70
C LEU A 303 12.17 -1.06 12.12
N SER A 304 12.92 0.01 12.32
CA SER A 304 12.42 1.36 12.63
C SER A 304 13.03 2.37 11.66
N CYS A 305 12.21 3.27 11.11
CA CYS A 305 12.63 4.31 10.17
C CYS A 305 11.60 5.46 10.09
N ASP A 306 11.93 6.53 9.37
CA ASP A 306 11.01 7.65 9.14
C ASP A 306 10.09 7.39 7.94
N VAL A 307 10.62 6.75 6.90
CA VAL A 307 9.88 6.40 5.68
C VAL A 307 10.23 4.98 5.24
N LEU A 308 9.21 4.18 4.96
CA LEU A 308 9.31 2.85 4.40
C LEU A 308 8.58 2.80 3.05
N ALA A 309 9.29 2.44 1.98
CA ALA A 309 8.73 2.18 0.67
C ALA A 309 8.86 0.70 0.30
N ILE A 310 7.77 0.11 -0.18
CA ILE A 310 7.66 -1.26 -0.65
C ILE A 310 7.36 -1.19 -2.14
N VAL A 311 8.31 -1.66 -2.95
CA VAL A 311 8.17 -1.69 -4.41
C VAL A 311 7.64 -3.06 -4.82
N LEU A 312 6.61 -3.04 -5.67
CA LEU A 312 5.96 -4.23 -6.17
C LEU A 312 6.32 -4.47 -7.65
N GLY A 313 6.56 -5.72 -8.01
CA GLY A 313 6.82 -6.17 -9.37
C GLY A 313 5.87 -7.28 -9.79
N GLU A 314 5.87 -7.62 -11.07
CA GLU A 314 5.13 -8.78 -11.57
C GLU A 314 5.85 -10.07 -11.17
N ALA A 315 5.12 -11.03 -10.61
CA ALA A 315 5.68 -12.34 -10.32
C ALA A 315 6.17 -13.02 -11.61
N GLU A 316 7.41 -13.53 -11.61
CA GLU A 316 7.91 -14.33 -12.73
C GLU A 316 7.04 -15.58 -12.88
N GLN A 317 6.41 -15.74 -14.06
CA GLN A 317 5.61 -16.91 -14.41
C GLN A 317 6.49 -18.16 -14.44
N GLN A 318 6.63 -18.85 -13.31
CA GLN A 318 7.08 -20.24 -13.32
C GLN A 318 5.99 -21.07 -14.01
N MET A 319 6.39 -21.88 -14.98
CA MET A 319 5.55 -22.77 -15.78
C MET A 319 4.91 -23.89 -14.91
N GLU A 320 3.99 -23.54 -14.02
CA GLU A 320 3.01 -24.45 -13.42
C GLU A 320 1.63 -23.77 -13.49
N GLU A 321 0.57 -24.56 -13.60
CA GLU A 321 -0.76 -24.20 -14.11
C GLU A 321 -1.59 -23.23 -13.22
N ASP A 322 -0.96 -22.30 -12.49
CA ASP A 322 -1.65 -21.31 -11.66
C ASP A 322 -1.43 -19.89 -12.20
N PRO A 323 -2.38 -19.33 -12.98
CA PRO A 323 -2.26 -18.00 -13.56
C PRO A 323 -2.58 -16.92 -12.52
N SER A 324 -1.90 -16.93 -11.37
CA SER A 324 -1.91 -15.79 -10.47
C SER A 324 -0.94 -14.73 -11.01
N SER A 325 -1.47 -13.77 -11.78
CA SER A 325 -0.74 -12.54 -12.12
C SER A 325 -0.69 -11.62 -10.90
N GLY A 326 -0.02 -12.09 -9.84
CA GLY A 326 0.14 -11.38 -8.59
C GLY A 326 1.26 -10.35 -8.67
N LEU A 327 1.07 -9.23 -7.98
CA LEU A 327 2.17 -8.34 -7.62
C LEU A 327 2.92 -8.98 -6.45
N GLU A 328 4.25 -9.06 -6.56
CA GLU A 328 5.13 -9.50 -5.48
C GLU A 328 6.03 -8.36 -5.02
N VAL A 329 6.52 -8.43 -3.78
CA VAL A 329 7.50 -7.46 -3.29
C VAL A 329 8.84 -7.75 -3.95
N VAL A 330 9.41 -6.76 -4.64
CA VAL A 330 10.72 -6.89 -5.29
C VAL A 330 11.81 -6.14 -4.55
N GLU A 331 11.46 -5.02 -3.91
CA GLU A 331 12.41 -4.17 -3.20
C GLU A 331 11.77 -3.51 -1.98
N ILE A 332 12.56 -3.36 -0.93
CA ILE A 332 12.21 -2.62 0.28
C ILE A 332 13.24 -1.52 0.48
N GLN A 333 12.76 -0.29 0.66
CA GLN A 333 13.59 0.87 0.93
C GLN A 333 13.13 1.51 2.24
N ALA A 334 14.06 1.66 3.19
CA ALA A 334 13.83 2.40 4.42
C ALA A 334 14.78 3.59 4.47
N SER A 335 14.28 4.73 4.98
CA SER A 335 15.09 5.92 5.21
C SER A 335 14.67 6.62 6.49
N GLY A 336 15.62 7.29 7.12
CA GLY A 336 15.40 8.07 8.33
C GLY A 336 16.70 8.37 9.03
N SER A 337 16.64 9.16 10.11
CA SER A 337 17.85 9.54 10.86
C SER A 337 17.81 9.02 12.30
N PRO A 338 18.05 7.72 12.54
CA PRO A 338 18.49 6.67 11.59
C PRO A 338 17.37 5.70 11.17
N VAL A 339 17.64 4.89 10.16
CA VAL A 339 17.09 3.53 10.02
C VAL A 339 17.81 2.60 11.01
N TRP A 340 17.04 1.84 11.76
CA TRP A 340 17.55 0.83 12.71
C TRP A 340 16.89 -0.51 12.46
N VAL A 341 17.70 -1.56 12.28
CA VAL A 341 17.23 -2.94 12.11
C VAL A 341 17.87 -3.81 13.18
N GLN A 342 17.06 -4.63 13.83
CA GLN A 342 17.52 -5.61 14.81
C GLN A 342 16.87 -6.96 14.52
N SER A 343 17.68 -8.00 14.42
CA SER A 343 17.24 -9.40 14.37
C SER A 343 17.98 -10.19 15.45
N PRO A 344 17.36 -10.39 16.63
CA PRO A 344 17.98 -11.14 17.72
C PRO A 344 18.26 -12.60 17.34
N SER A 345 17.37 -13.21 16.54
CA SER A 345 17.51 -14.58 16.06
C SER A 345 18.71 -14.78 15.11
N ALA A 346 19.02 -13.76 14.31
CA ALA A 346 20.21 -13.72 13.46
C ALA A 346 21.45 -13.12 14.16
N GLY A 347 21.28 -12.57 15.37
CA GLY A 347 22.31 -11.82 16.08
C GLY A 347 22.85 -10.66 15.24
N LEU A 348 21.94 -9.89 14.63
CA LEU A 348 22.23 -8.79 13.71
C LEU A 348 21.61 -7.48 14.21
N GLU A 349 22.37 -6.41 14.13
CA GLU A 349 21.95 -5.04 14.33
C GLU A 349 22.58 -4.15 13.25
N VAL A 350 21.77 -3.30 12.63
CA VAL A 350 22.19 -2.40 11.55
C VAL A 350 21.66 -1.01 11.84
N ARG A 351 22.51 0.00 11.63
CA ARG A 351 22.16 1.42 11.69
C ARG A 351 22.70 2.13 10.44
N ALA A 352 21.84 2.83 9.72
CA ALA A 352 22.18 3.63 8.54
C ALA A 352 21.14 4.75 8.37
N ASP A 353 21.36 5.73 7.49
CA ASP A 353 20.29 6.68 7.18
C ASP A 353 19.36 6.17 6.06
N ARG A 354 19.88 5.26 5.23
CA ARG A 354 19.11 4.56 4.19
C ARG A 354 19.48 3.10 4.14
N LEU A 355 18.48 2.28 3.89
CA LEU A 355 18.58 0.84 3.66
C LEU A 355 17.77 0.48 2.43
N GLY A 356 18.41 -0.16 1.45
CA GLY A 356 17.76 -0.82 0.33
C GLY A 356 17.95 -2.33 0.43
N TYR A 357 16.90 -3.09 0.14
CA TYR A 357 16.92 -4.53 0.11
C TYR A 357 16.19 -5.06 -1.12
N GLU A 358 16.93 -5.69 -2.02
CA GLU A 358 16.41 -6.32 -3.24
C GLU A 358 16.14 -7.80 -2.95
N LEU A 359 14.89 -8.24 -3.06
CA LEU A 359 14.49 -9.58 -2.60
C LEU A 359 15.03 -10.70 -3.50
N GLN A 360 15.13 -10.46 -4.81
CA GLN A 360 15.56 -11.48 -5.77
C GLN A 360 17.02 -11.90 -5.56
N THR A 361 17.91 -10.93 -5.31
CA THR A 361 19.35 -11.16 -5.15
C THR A 361 19.77 -11.23 -3.68
N GLY A 362 18.91 -10.78 -2.76
CA GLY A 362 19.26 -10.53 -1.36
C GLY A 362 20.25 -9.38 -1.18
N ARG A 363 20.45 -8.53 -2.21
CA ARG A 363 21.40 -7.41 -2.13
C ARG A 363 20.91 -6.38 -1.11
N ILE A 364 21.83 -5.96 -0.26
CA ILE A 364 21.62 -4.96 0.78
C ILE A 364 22.51 -3.75 0.47
N LEU A 365 21.90 -2.57 0.41
CA LEU A 365 22.59 -1.30 0.26
C LEU A 365 22.34 -0.45 1.50
N LEU A 366 23.41 0.02 2.12
CA LEU A 366 23.37 0.88 3.31
C LEU A 366 24.22 2.12 3.06
N ASP A 367 23.70 3.30 3.33
CA ASP A 367 24.44 4.55 3.27
C ASP A 367 23.75 5.66 4.07
N GLY A 368 24.37 6.83 4.14
CA GLY A 368 23.84 7.98 4.87
C GLY A 368 24.78 9.17 4.93
N GLU A 369 24.36 10.23 5.62
CA GLU A 369 25.22 11.31 6.08
C GLU A 369 26.10 10.84 7.25
N ASP A 370 25.52 10.10 8.18
CA ASP A 370 26.27 9.42 9.24
C ASP A 370 26.88 8.09 8.75
N PRO A 371 27.96 7.59 9.38
CA PRO A 371 28.50 6.27 9.08
C PRO A 371 27.46 5.17 9.34
N VAL A 372 27.46 4.18 8.46
CA VAL A 372 26.73 2.93 8.63
C VAL A 372 27.44 2.10 9.69
N SER A 373 26.69 1.54 10.63
CA SER A 373 27.16 0.55 11.60
C SER A 373 26.44 -0.78 11.40
N ILE A 374 27.20 -1.87 11.39
CA ILE A 374 26.70 -3.25 11.35
C ILE A 374 27.35 -4.02 12.48
N HIS A 375 26.52 -4.59 13.35
CA HIS A 375 26.94 -5.55 14.37
C HIS A 375 26.28 -6.89 14.06
N ALA A 376 27.08 -7.88 13.75
CA ALA A 376 26.64 -9.27 13.60
C ALA A 376 27.40 -10.16 14.58
N THR A 377 26.92 -11.39 14.77
CA THR A 377 27.57 -12.35 15.67
C THR A 377 29.04 -12.56 15.26
N GLY A 378 29.96 -12.02 16.06
CA GLY A 378 31.42 -12.12 15.84
C GLY A 378 32.00 -11.13 14.82
N VAL A 379 31.22 -10.18 14.29
CA VAL A 379 31.70 -9.18 13.33
C VAL A 379 31.08 -7.81 13.61
N GLU A 380 31.92 -6.79 13.66
CA GLU A 380 31.51 -5.38 13.70
C GLU A 380 32.11 -4.67 12.47
N LEU A 381 31.33 -3.80 11.84
CA LEU A 381 31.73 -3.04 10.66
C LEU A 381 31.19 -1.62 10.76
N GLU A 382 32.05 -0.64 10.50
CA GLU A 382 31.65 0.74 10.29
C GLU A 382 32.25 1.28 8.98
N ALA A 383 31.43 1.94 8.16
CA ALA A 383 31.87 2.57 6.92
C ALA A 383 30.90 3.68 6.48
N LYS A 384 31.29 4.50 5.51
CA LYS A 384 30.40 5.53 4.96
C LYS A 384 29.24 4.95 4.14
N SER A 385 29.48 3.84 3.45
CA SER A 385 28.47 3.12 2.68
C SER A 385 28.88 1.66 2.54
N VAL A 386 27.90 0.76 2.54
CA VAL A 386 28.08 -0.68 2.40
C VAL A 386 27.13 -1.21 1.34
N ASP A 387 27.68 -1.92 0.36
CA ASP A 387 26.94 -2.68 -0.66
C ASP A 387 27.31 -4.16 -0.50
N TYR A 388 26.34 -4.98 -0.13
CA TYR A 388 26.52 -6.40 0.12
C TYR A 388 25.58 -7.21 -0.75
N THR A 389 26.11 -8.20 -1.44
CA THR A 389 25.32 -9.22 -2.14
C THR A 389 25.73 -10.57 -1.58
N PRO A 390 24.82 -11.35 -0.98
CA PRO A 390 25.15 -12.66 -0.42
C PRO A 390 25.56 -13.66 -1.51
N GLY A 391 26.34 -14.68 -1.13
CA GLY A 391 26.67 -15.80 -2.00
C GLY A 391 25.58 -16.87 -1.97
N GLN A 392 25.63 -17.82 -2.90
CA GLN A 392 24.71 -18.97 -2.91
C GLN A 392 24.99 -19.90 -1.72
N ASP A 393 23.99 -20.66 -1.27
CA ASP A 393 24.13 -21.68 -0.22
C ASP A 393 24.85 -21.22 1.06
N ASN A 394 24.57 -20.00 1.51
CA ASN A 394 25.16 -19.38 2.71
C ASN A 394 26.69 -19.19 2.60
N THR A 395 27.20 -19.07 1.37
CA THR A 395 28.59 -18.69 1.11
C THR A 395 28.78 -17.19 1.16
N ILE A 396 30.03 -16.78 1.31
CA ILE A 396 30.42 -15.38 1.21
C ILE A 396 30.15 -14.89 -0.21
N GLY A 397 29.41 -13.79 -0.34
CA GLY A 397 29.19 -13.16 -1.63
C GLY A 397 30.20 -12.05 -1.91
N SER A 398 29.70 -10.89 -2.33
CA SER A 398 30.50 -9.69 -2.54
C SER A 398 30.14 -8.61 -1.53
N LEU A 399 31.15 -7.92 -1.01
CA LEU A 399 30.99 -6.77 -0.14
C LEU A 399 31.85 -5.62 -0.65
N MET A 400 31.29 -4.41 -0.66
CA MET A 400 32.00 -3.17 -0.87
C MET A 400 31.66 -2.21 0.26
N ALA A 401 32.64 -1.82 1.05
CA ALA A 401 32.53 -0.74 2.01
C ALA A 401 33.35 0.45 1.52
N ILE A 402 32.72 1.60 1.33
CA ILE A 402 33.32 2.81 0.76
C ILE A 402 33.58 3.84 1.87
N GLY A 403 34.64 4.62 1.70
CA GLY A 403 35.05 5.67 2.63
C GLY A 403 35.89 5.12 3.79
N PRO A 404 36.32 6.00 4.71
CA PRO A 404 36.99 5.59 5.93
C PRO A 404 36.11 4.63 6.74
N GLY A 405 36.72 3.58 7.27
CA GLY A 405 35.99 2.55 7.99
C GLY A 405 36.90 1.57 8.71
N TRP A 406 36.25 0.71 9.48
CA TRP A 406 36.91 -0.35 10.23
C TRP A 406 36.03 -1.60 10.27
N LEU A 407 36.68 -2.75 10.40
CA LEU A 407 36.06 -4.05 10.58
C LEU A 407 36.75 -4.73 11.75
N ARG A 408 35.98 -5.25 12.70
CA ARG A 408 36.48 -6.10 13.78
C ARG A 408 35.83 -7.46 13.72
N ALA A 409 36.67 -8.47 13.63
CA ALA A 409 36.30 -9.88 13.61
C ALA A 409 36.71 -10.50 14.95
N MET A 410 35.76 -11.14 15.64
CA MET A 410 35.97 -11.84 16.91
C MET A 410 35.56 -13.31 16.77
N ASP A 411 36.39 -14.20 17.28
CA ASP A 411 36.08 -15.63 17.40
C ASP A 411 36.44 -16.08 18.82
N GLU A 412 35.61 -16.89 19.46
CA GLU A 412 35.85 -17.40 20.82
C GLU A 412 37.16 -18.22 20.93
N LYS A 413 37.64 -18.76 19.81
CA LYS A 413 38.84 -19.61 19.75
C LYS A 413 40.06 -18.93 19.13
N GLN A 414 39.92 -17.75 18.53
CA GLN A 414 41.00 -17.04 17.86
C GLN A 414 41.16 -15.61 18.41
N LEU A 415 42.28 -14.98 18.09
CA LEU A 415 42.56 -13.61 18.48
C LEU A 415 41.69 -12.67 17.63
N ALA A 416 41.22 -11.57 18.23
CA ALA A 416 40.44 -10.59 17.48
C ALA A 416 41.32 -9.95 16.40
N ILE A 417 40.73 -9.77 15.22
CA ILE A 417 41.37 -9.13 14.08
C ILE A 417 40.64 -7.81 13.84
N GLU A 418 41.37 -6.70 13.88
CA GLU A 418 40.87 -5.40 13.47
C GLU A 418 41.53 -5.00 12.15
N SER A 419 40.72 -4.52 11.20
CA SER A 419 41.17 -3.99 9.92
C SER A 419 40.63 -2.57 9.75
N ARG A 420 41.48 -1.63 9.31
CA ARG A 420 41.11 -0.23 9.09
C ARG A 420 41.54 0.22 7.70
N TRP A 421 40.76 1.12 7.09
CA TRP A 421 41.04 1.69 5.77
C TRP A 421 40.53 3.14 5.67
N GLN A 422 41.08 3.91 4.72
CA GLN A 422 40.63 5.29 4.43
C GLN A 422 39.88 5.43 3.11
N LYS A 423 40.00 4.47 2.19
CA LYS A 423 39.32 4.53 0.88
C LYS A 423 38.21 3.51 0.75
N TRP A 424 38.52 2.23 0.91
CA TRP A 424 37.54 1.16 0.76
C TRP A 424 38.05 -0.18 1.31
N LEU A 425 37.08 -1.05 1.63
CA LEU A 425 37.22 -2.49 1.80
C LEU A 425 36.38 -3.17 0.72
N ARG A 426 36.93 -4.19 0.05
CA ARG A 426 36.24 -4.98 -0.97
C ARG A 426 36.46 -6.46 -0.75
N ILE A 427 35.39 -7.23 -0.67
CA ILE A 427 35.38 -8.69 -0.71
C ILE A 427 34.72 -9.13 -2.01
N ARG A 428 35.35 -10.06 -2.73
CA ARG A 428 34.79 -10.63 -3.95
C ARG A 428 35.22 -12.09 -4.14
N PRO A 429 34.45 -12.88 -4.89
CA PRO A 429 34.92 -14.17 -5.38
C PRO A 429 36.23 -14.04 -6.18
N ASP A 430 37.05 -15.09 -6.09
CA ASP A 430 38.30 -15.31 -6.82
C ASP A 430 38.37 -16.79 -7.24
N GLU A 431 39.36 -17.18 -8.06
CA GLU A 431 39.42 -18.52 -8.67
C GLU A 431 39.34 -19.69 -7.67
N THR A 432 39.93 -19.52 -6.49
CA THR A 432 40.00 -20.54 -5.42
C THR A 432 39.36 -20.05 -4.12
N GLY A 433 38.25 -19.32 -4.18
CA GLY A 433 37.56 -18.81 -2.99
C GLY A 433 37.28 -17.31 -3.10
N HIS A 434 37.86 -16.53 -2.20
CA HIS A 434 37.61 -15.09 -2.10
C HIS A 434 38.87 -14.28 -1.87
N VAL A 435 38.79 -13.00 -2.20
CA VAL A 435 39.82 -12.03 -1.85
C VAL A 435 39.19 -10.84 -1.13
N ALA A 436 39.69 -10.54 0.07
CA ALA A 436 39.45 -9.29 0.78
C ALA A 436 40.59 -8.31 0.44
N SER A 437 40.25 -7.11 0.04
CA SER A 437 41.19 -6.06 -0.32
C SER A 437 40.85 -4.79 0.44
N ILE A 438 41.84 -4.16 1.07
CA ILE A 438 41.69 -2.90 1.81
C ILE A 438 42.65 -1.86 1.24
N SER A 439 42.21 -0.60 1.16
CA SER A 439 42.95 0.47 0.47
C SER A 439 42.91 1.81 1.18
N GLY A 440 43.98 2.58 0.99
CA GLY A 440 44.14 3.92 1.53
C GLY A 440 44.65 3.87 2.96
N GLN A 441 45.92 3.54 3.14
CA GLN A 441 46.52 3.33 4.47
C GLN A 441 45.84 2.17 5.19
N ALA A 442 45.94 1.00 4.56
CA ALA A 442 45.48 -0.25 5.11
C ALA A 442 46.24 -0.57 6.40
N GLU A 443 45.49 -0.90 7.44
CA GLU A 443 46.02 -1.33 8.73
C GLU A 443 45.30 -2.61 9.14
N VAL A 444 46.06 -3.62 9.54
CA VAL A 444 45.53 -4.85 10.14
C VAL A 444 46.28 -5.11 11.43
N SER A 445 45.55 -5.24 12.52
CA SER A 445 46.08 -5.62 13.82
C SER A 445 45.44 -6.90 14.30
N VAL A 446 46.25 -7.80 14.82
CA VAL A 446 45.79 -9.04 15.46
C VAL A 446 46.18 -8.94 16.93
N ASP A 447 45.19 -9.09 17.81
CA ASP A 447 45.40 -9.03 19.25
C ASP A 447 46.59 -9.90 19.66
N LEU A 448 47.51 -9.35 20.45
CA LEU A 448 48.71 -10.04 20.96
C LEU A 448 49.74 -10.50 19.91
N GLN A 449 49.51 -10.34 18.60
CA GLN A 449 50.43 -10.77 17.54
C GLN A 449 51.12 -9.61 16.82
N GLY A 450 50.52 -8.42 16.81
CA GLY A 450 51.13 -7.23 16.25
C GLY A 450 50.26 -6.50 15.24
N LYS A 451 50.86 -5.52 14.56
CA LYS A 451 50.23 -4.61 13.62
C LYS A 451 51.00 -4.57 12.32
N LEU A 452 50.26 -4.58 11.22
CA LEU A 452 50.74 -4.50 9.85
C LEU A 452 50.12 -3.28 9.17
N THR A 453 50.94 -2.46 8.49
CA THR A 453 50.45 -1.30 7.72
C THR A 453 50.95 -1.34 6.28
N GLY A 454 50.20 -0.72 5.37
CA GLY A 454 50.51 -0.68 3.95
C GLY A 454 49.62 0.30 3.18
N ALA A 455 49.96 0.60 1.92
CA ALA A 455 49.10 1.43 1.09
C ALA A 455 47.82 0.67 0.65
N GLU A 456 47.98 -0.63 0.38
CA GLU A 456 46.92 -1.56 -0.02
C GLU A 456 47.30 -2.97 0.44
N MET A 457 46.32 -3.74 0.91
CA MET A 457 46.52 -5.15 1.29
C MET A 457 45.46 -6.04 0.64
N HIS A 458 45.87 -7.25 0.28
CA HIS A 458 45.01 -8.28 -0.29
C HIS A 458 45.20 -9.59 0.47
N PHE A 459 44.08 -10.19 0.89
CA PHE A 459 44.02 -11.43 1.65
C PHE A 459 43.15 -12.42 0.87
N TRP A 460 43.74 -13.52 0.45
CA TRP A 460 43.01 -14.62 -0.19
C TRP A 460 42.67 -15.67 0.85
N PHE A 461 41.43 -16.17 0.80
CA PHE A 461 40.95 -17.17 1.72
C PHE A 461 39.90 -18.08 1.06
N GLU A 462 39.76 -19.28 1.63
CA GLU A 462 38.70 -20.23 1.30
C GLU A 462 37.74 -20.34 2.48
N GLN A 463 36.45 -20.50 2.21
CA GLN A 463 35.49 -20.84 3.25
C GLN A 463 35.42 -22.37 3.37
N THR A 464 35.71 -22.90 4.56
CA THR A 464 35.45 -24.30 4.86
C THR A 464 33.94 -24.48 4.91
N PRO A 465 33.34 -25.39 4.11
CA PRO A 465 31.92 -25.66 4.19
C PRO A 465 31.57 -26.07 5.62
N THR A 466 30.77 -25.27 6.31
CA THR A 466 30.27 -25.68 7.62
C THR A 466 29.27 -26.79 7.35
N GLN A 467 29.53 -27.99 7.87
CA GLN A 467 28.65 -29.16 7.73
C GLN A 467 27.21 -28.73 8.13
N PRO A 468 26.16 -29.09 7.37
CA PRO A 468 24.80 -28.61 7.64
C PRO A 468 24.22 -29.28 8.89
N THR A 469 24.67 -28.87 10.07
CA THR A 469 24.00 -29.21 11.33
C THR A 469 22.85 -28.25 11.51
N VAL A 470 21.68 -28.66 11.00
CA VAL A 470 20.45 -27.87 10.85
C VAL A 470 20.68 -26.69 9.89
N ARG A 471 19.82 -26.53 8.89
CA ARG A 471 19.89 -25.40 7.94
C ARG A 471 20.01 -24.11 8.77
N SER A 472 21.17 -23.46 8.74
CA SER A 472 21.30 -22.10 9.26
C SER A 472 20.69 -21.21 8.18
N THR A 473 19.43 -20.85 8.38
CA THR A 473 18.55 -20.11 7.46
C THR A 473 18.63 -18.60 7.67
N THR A 474 19.79 -18.09 8.04
CA THR A 474 19.99 -16.65 8.27
C THR A 474 20.98 -16.13 7.23
N ASN A 475 20.73 -14.93 6.69
CA ASN A 475 21.77 -14.12 6.03
C ASN A 475 22.80 -13.71 7.09
N SER A 476 23.46 -14.69 7.69
CA SER A 476 24.50 -14.50 8.67
C SER A 476 25.76 -14.08 7.92
N LEU A 477 26.40 -13.02 8.40
CA LEU A 477 27.75 -12.74 7.96
C LEU A 477 28.62 -13.98 8.27
N PRO A 478 29.50 -14.37 7.34
CA PRO A 478 30.27 -15.61 7.47
C PRO A 478 31.09 -15.60 8.75
N LYS A 479 31.04 -16.73 9.48
CA LYS A 479 31.86 -16.92 10.68
C LYS A 479 33.34 -16.87 10.29
N VAL A 480 34.09 -15.98 10.93
CA VAL A 480 35.54 -15.79 10.71
C VAL A 480 36.30 -17.11 10.90
N ALA A 481 35.87 -17.95 11.84
CA ALA A 481 36.41 -19.28 12.09
C ALA A 481 36.33 -20.26 10.90
N SER A 482 35.45 -19.99 9.93
CA SER A 482 35.30 -20.81 8.72
C SER A 482 36.27 -20.39 7.61
N LEU A 483 37.00 -19.29 7.77
CA LEU A 483 37.92 -18.74 6.78
C LEU A 483 39.32 -19.38 6.93
N ASN A 484 39.78 -20.06 5.89
CA ASN A 484 41.14 -20.56 5.78
C ASN A 484 41.99 -19.57 4.98
N PRO A 485 42.97 -18.89 5.59
CA PRO A 485 43.85 -18.00 4.86
C PRO A 485 44.76 -18.78 3.90
N LEU A 486 44.86 -18.32 2.65
CA LEU A 486 45.69 -18.93 1.62
C LEU A 486 46.99 -18.15 1.39
N ARG A 487 46.86 -16.83 1.19
CA ARG A 487 48.00 -15.94 0.94
C ARG A 487 47.65 -14.49 1.26
N MET A 488 48.68 -13.69 1.48
CA MET A 488 48.59 -12.24 1.71
C MET A 488 49.56 -11.50 0.78
N LEU A 489 49.14 -10.33 0.28
CA LEU A 489 49.98 -9.39 -0.46
C LEU A 489 49.80 -8.00 0.13
N VAL A 490 50.90 -7.34 0.50
CA VAL A 490 50.93 -5.94 0.92
C VAL A 490 51.66 -5.11 -0.13
N ARG A 491 51.11 -3.96 -0.50
CA ARG A 491 51.70 -3.02 -1.45
C ARG A 491 52.02 -1.69 -0.80
N GLY A 492 53.10 -1.06 -1.26
CA GLY A 492 53.58 0.23 -0.78
C GLY A 492 54.67 0.11 0.29
N VAL A 493 54.79 1.15 1.11
CA VAL A 493 55.65 1.11 2.31
C VAL A 493 54.97 0.25 3.35
N VAL A 494 55.68 -0.75 3.86
CA VAL A 494 55.15 -1.73 4.82
C VAL A 494 55.84 -1.52 6.16
N GLU A 495 55.06 -1.35 7.22
CA GLU A 495 55.57 -1.35 8.59
C GLU A 495 54.95 -2.53 9.34
N VAL A 496 55.79 -3.20 10.14
CA VAL A 496 55.41 -4.36 10.95
C VAL A 496 55.85 -4.09 12.38
N ASP A 497 54.90 -4.14 13.31
CA ASP A 497 55.14 -4.00 14.74
C ASP A 497 54.73 -5.31 15.43
N VAL A 498 55.65 -5.96 16.14
CA VAL A 498 55.42 -7.27 16.79
C VAL A 498 55.84 -7.16 18.27
N PRO A 499 55.02 -7.61 19.23
CA PRO A 499 55.33 -7.49 20.65
C PRO A 499 56.58 -8.25 21.14
N GLU A 500 57.17 -9.12 20.32
CA GLU A 500 58.40 -9.86 20.64
C GLU A 500 59.64 -9.31 19.92
N VAL A 501 59.94 -8.01 20.10
CA VAL A 501 61.32 -7.49 20.14
C VAL A 501 61.37 -6.29 21.09
N ALA A 502 61.27 -6.53 22.40
CA ALA A 502 61.62 -5.58 23.46
C ALA A 502 62.39 -6.29 24.57
#